data_AF-A0A0S2LHR3-F1
#
_entry.id   AF-A0A0S2LHR3-F1
#
_cell.length_a   1.000
_cell.length_b   1.000
_cell.length_c   1.000
_cell.angle_alpha   90.00
_cell.angle_beta   90.00
_cell.angle_gamma   90.00
#
_symmetry.space_group_name_H-M   'P 1'
#
loop_
_entity.id
_entity.type
_entity.pdbx_description
1 polymer ?
#
loop_
_entity_poly.entity_id
_entity_poly.type
_entity_poly.pdbx_seq_one_letter_code
_entity_poly.pdbx_strand_id
1 'polypeptide(L)'
;MPPSKRSKRAVSDEASDEASDESREEKPAIISEPKAKKAKASELTESSGEGAEIEKNDDGEEFFKLSEYRRLTVRTFKGKTLVDIREMYKDKSSGALKPGSKGISLTAEQWEILRNNIQNVDEMVKKVQK
;
A
#
# COMPACT_ATOMS: atom_id res chain seq x y z
N MET A 1 -48.82 -26.65 -4.15
CA MET A 1 -48.48 -26.50 -2.72
C MET A 1 -48.70 -27.84 -2.01
N PRO A 2 -47.67 -28.43 -1.39
CA PRO A 2 -47.87 -29.49 -0.40
C PRO A 2 -47.59 -28.97 1.04
N PRO A 3 -48.26 -29.51 2.08
CA PRO A 3 -48.27 -28.93 3.43
C PRO A 3 -47.26 -29.53 4.43
N SER A 4 -46.92 -28.69 5.40
CA SER A 4 -46.44 -28.88 6.78
C SER A 4 -45.97 -30.25 7.29
N LYS A 5 -44.73 -30.27 7.80
CA LYS A 5 -44.37 -31.00 9.03
C LYS A 5 -43.56 -30.08 9.96
N ARG A 6 -44.14 -29.79 11.13
CA ARG A 6 -43.44 -29.25 12.30
C ARG A 6 -43.46 -30.36 13.37
N SER A 7 -42.30 -30.67 13.95
CA SER A 7 -42.23 -31.30 15.28
C SER A 7 -41.02 -30.75 16.03
N LYS A 8 -41.25 -30.49 17.32
CA LYS A 8 -40.38 -29.86 18.32
C LYS A 8 -39.69 -30.92 19.18
N ARG A 9 -38.51 -30.60 19.75
CA ARG A 9 -38.00 -30.82 21.14
C ARG A 9 -36.49 -30.50 21.14
N ALA A 10 -35.93 -29.54 21.91
CA ALA A 10 -35.76 -29.42 23.38
C ALA A 10 -34.82 -30.51 23.93
N VAL A 11 -33.81 -30.35 24.80
CA VAL A 11 -33.06 -29.32 25.58
C VAL A 11 -31.87 -30.06 26.26
N SER A 12 -30.99 -29.39 27.03
CA SER A 12 -29.86 -29.81 27.91
C SER A 12 -28.48 -29.45 27.34
N ASP A 13 -27.66 -28.52 27.86
CA ASP A 13 -27.35 -28.04 29.23
C ASP A 13 -26.64 -29.08 30.10
N GLU A 14 -25.30 -29.03 30.12
CA GLU A 14 -24.54 -29.26 31.35
C GLU A 14 -23.14 -28.61 31.28
N ALA A 15 -22.77 -28.01 32.40
CA ALA A 15 -21.56 -27.26 32.68
C ALA A 15 -20.63 -28.03 33.63
N SER A 16 -19.31 -27.77 33.58
CA SER A 16 -18.37 -27.72 34.72
C SER A 16 -16.95 -27.45 34.15
N ASP A 17 -16.28 -26.32 34.42
CA ASP A 17 -15.64 -25.85 35.69
C ASP A 17 -14.35 -26.66 36.00
N GLU A 18 -13.19 -26.16 36.43
CA GLU A 18 -12.40 -24.91 36.38
C GLU A 18 -11.03 -25.30 37.04
N ALA A 19 -10.12 -24.33 37.24
CA ALA A 19 -8.87 -24.36 38.04
C ALA A 19 -7.63 -25.06 37.44
N SER A 20 -6.40 -24.54 37.47
CA SER A 20 -5.72 -23.29 37.92
C SER A 20 -4.33 -23.32 37.21
N ASP A 21 -3.56 -22.26 36.99
CA ASP A 21 -2.77 -21.51 37.98
C ASP A 21 -1.86 -20.54 37.17
N GLU A 22 -2.07 -19.22 37.25
CA GLU A 22 -1.27 -18.26 38.04
C GLU A 22 0.01 -17.73 37.34
N SER A 23 -0.08 -16.50 36.80
CA SER A 23 1.07 -15.59 36.75
C SER A 23 0.61 -14.13 36.65
N ARG A 24 0.31 -13.61 37.83
CA ARG A 24 0.54 -12.26 38.40
C ARG A 24 0.76 -11.05 37.48
N GLU A 25 -0.04 -10.02 37.79
CA GLU A 25 -0.09 -8.65 37.30
C GLU A 25 1.22 -7.85 37.39
N GLU A 26 1.44 -6.92 36.45
CA GLU A 26 1.37 -5.47 36.75
C GLU A 26 1.34 -4.62 35.45
N LYS A 27 0.33 -3.74 35.35
CA LYS A 27 0.33 -2.53 34.48
C LYS A 27 0.86 -1.35 35.31
N PRO A 28 1.41 -0.28 34.69
CA PRO A 28 0.51 0.82 34.31
C PRO A 28 0.80 1.42 32.92
N ALA A 29 -0.25 1.99 32.32
CA ALA A 29 -0.19 2.96 31.22
C ALA A 29 0.56 4.24 31.68
N ILE A 30 1.12 5.09 30.80
CA ILE A 30 0.47 6.28 30.23
C ILE A 30 1.49 7.01 29.30
N ILE A 31 1.12 7.21 28.02
CA ILE A 31 1.28 8.39 27.11
C ILE A 31 2.63 9.14 27.04
N SER A 32 3.26 9.19 25.84
CA SER A 32 3.50 10.42 25.05
C SER A 32 4.44 10.19 23.84
N GLU A 33 3.95 10.39 22.60
CA GLU A 33 4.76 10.70 21.40
C GLU A 33 5.33 12.15 21.45
N PRO A 34 5.95 12.71 20.39
CA PRO A 34 7.27 12.40 19.82
C PRO A 34 8.17 13.66 19.81
N LYS A 35 9.50 13.54 19.71
CA LYS A 35 10.33 14.72 19.38
C LYS A 35 11.56 14.42 18.53
N ALA A 36 11.52 15.03 17.35
CA ALA A 36 12.54 15.11 16.34
C ALA A 36 13.93 15.48 16.86
N LYS A 37 14.95 14.82 16.30
CA LYS A 37 16.25 15.43 15.99
C LYS A 37 16.67 15.05 14.58
N LYS A 38 16.35 15.98 13.66
CA LYS A 38 17.16 16.43 12.51
C LYS A 38 18.46 15.64 12.29
N ALA A 39 18.42 14.67 11.39
CA ALA A 39 19.52 14.42 10.48
C ALA A 39 19.16 15.11 9.16
N LYS A 40 19.73 16.31 8.98
CA LYS A 40 19.65 17.09 7.75
C LYS A 40 20.55 16.38 6.73
N ALA A 41 19.99 15.46 5.96
CA ALA A 41 20.54 15.03 4.68
C ALA A 41 19.66 15.65 3.59
N SER A 42 19.78 16.97 3.45
CA SER A 42 19.22 17.73 2.34
C SER A 42 20.32 17.91 1.31
N GLU A 43 20.61 16.86 0.55
CA GLU A 43 21.37 16.99 -0.70
C GLU A 43 21.13 15.73 -1.54
N LEU A 44 21.08 15.92 -2.87
CA LEU A 44 20.47 15.05 -3.89
C LEU A 44 18.97 15.40 -4.03
N THR A 45 18.53 16.13 -5.03
CA THR A 45 18.79 15.88 -6.45
C THR A 45 18.62 17.15 -7.30
N GLU A 46 19.71 17.71 -7.81
CA GLU A 46 19.69 18.29 -9.14
C GLU A 46 20.10 17.18 -10.11
N SER A 47 19.11 16.42 -10.57
CA SER A 47 19.25 15.55 -11.73
C SER A 47 18.74 16.33 -12.93
N SER A 48 19.63 17.11 -13.55
CA SER A 48 19.45 17.65 -14.90
C SER A 48 19.34 16.48 -15.88
N GLY A 49 18.12 16.00 -16.07
CA GLY A 49 17.72 15.12 -17.15
C GLY A 49 16.36 15.60 -17.65
N GLU A 50 16.10 15.43 -18.93
CA GLU A 50 14.78 15.57 -19.55
C GLU A 50 13.84 14.54 -18.87
N GLY A 51 13.29 14.92 -17.72
CA GLY A 51 12.61 14.05 -16.79
C GLY A 51 11.31 14.68 -16.32
N ALA A 52 10.33 13.84 -16.02
CA ALA A 52 9.04 14.29 -15.50
C ALA A 52 9.22 15.06 -14.17
N GLU A 53 8.44 16.12 -13.99
CA GLU A 53 8.42 16.90 -12.75
C GLU A 53 8.00 16.02 -11.55
N ILE A 54 8.75 16.13 -10.45
CA ILE A 54 8.44 15.41 -9.21
C ILE A 54 7.45 16.26 -8.41
N GLU A 55 6.29 15.67 -8.14
CA GLU A 55 5.19 16.24 -7.36
C GLU A 55 5.02 15.49 -6.03
N LYS A 56 4.25 16.08 -5.11
CA LYS A 56 3.88 15.45 -3.82
C LYS A 56 2.36 15.37 -3.71
N ASN A 57 1.85 14.23 -3.24
CA ASN A 57 0.42 14.06 -2.97
C ASN A 57 0.04 14.55 -1.56
N ASP A 58 -1.25 14.54 -1.25
CA ASP A 58 -1.79 14.93 0.07
C ASP A 58 -1.23 14.07 1.21
N ASP A 59 -0.82 12.83 0.92
CA ASP A 59 -0.18 11.90 1.87
C ASP A 59 1.33 12.16 2.06
N GLY A 60 1.91 13.15 1.36
CA GLY A 60 3.32 13.51 1.43
C GLY A 60 4.27 12.59 0.64
N GLU A 61 3.73 11.70 -0.18
CA GLU A 61 4.46 10.77 -1.04
C GLU A 61 4.90 11.47 -2.35
N GLU A 62 6.11 11.17 -2.79
CA GLU A 62 6.67 11.71 -4.03
C GLU A 62 6.20 10.89 -5.23
N PHE A 63 5.75 11.57 -6.27
CA PHE A 63 5.30 10.94 -7.50
C PHE A 63 5.64 11.78 -8.72
N PHE A 64 5.62 11.16 -9.89
CA PHE A 64 5.61 11.87 -11.16
C PHE A 64 4.60 11.23 -12.11
N LYS A 65 4.10 12.03 -13.05
CA LYS A 65 3.09 11.60 -14.02
C LYS A 65 3.76 10.92 -15.22
N LEU A 66 3.31 9.70 -15.55
CA LEU A 66 3.65 8.99 -16.78
C LEU A 66 2.69 9.37 -17.92
N SER A 67 1.43 9.67 -17.57
CA SER A 67 0.42 10.26 -18.44
C SER A 67 -0.62 11.00 -17.59
N GLU A 68 -1.63 11.61 -18.21
CA GLU A 68 -2.72 12.31 -17.50
C GLU A 68 -3.38 11.43 -16.40
N TYR A 69 -3.51 10.12 -16.68
CA TYR A 69 -4.16 9.16 -15.79
C TYR A 69 -3.22 8.07 -15.29
N ARG A 70 -1.90 8.20 -15.43
CA ARG A 70 -0.94 7.21 -14.91
C ARG A 70 0.19 7.91 -14.19
N ARG A 71 0.51 7.42 -13.00
CA ARG A 71 1.64 7.94 -12.21
C ARG A 71 2.48 6.82 -11.63
N LEU A 72 3.73 7.17 -11.33
CA LEU A 72 4.61 6.39 -10.48
C LEU A 72 4.74 7.13 -9.14
N THR A 73 4.42 6.45 -8.04
CA THR A 73 4.50 6.99 -6.67
C THR A 73 5.43 6.13 -5.83
N VAL A 74 6.35 6.76 -5.10
CA VAL A 74 7.18 6.08 -4.10
C VAL A 74 6.51 6.23 -2.75
N ARG A 75 6.06 5.12 -2.16
CA ARG A 75 5.28 5.12 -0.91
C ARG A 75 5.78 4.10 0.10
N THR A 76 5.42 4.31 1.36
CA THR A 76 5.67 3.35 2.44
C THR A 76 4.36 2.72 2.88
N PHE A 77 4.22 1.40 2.72
CA PHE A 77 3.03 0.67 3.15
C PHE A 77 3.43 -0.47 4.09
N LYS A 78 2.87 -0.49 5.30
CA LYS A 78 3.17 -1.49 6.35
C LYS A 78 4.68 -1.67 6.58
N GLY A 79 5.41 -0.55 6.65
CA GLY A 79 6.86 -0.54 6.89
C GLY A 79 7.73 -0.97 5.70
N LYS A 80 7.15 -1.14 4.49
CA LYS A 80 7.89 -1.48 3.27
C LYS A 80 7.82 -0.34 2.27
N THR A 81 8.96 0.02 1.68
CA THR A 81 9.04 0.95 0.56
C THR A 81 8.59 0.24 -0.71
N LEU A 82 7.64 0.86 -1.42
CA LEU A 82 7.07 0.35 -2.66
C LEU A 82 7.13 1.42 -3.74
N VAL A 83 7.45 0.99 -4.96
CA VAL A 83 7.30 1.80 -6.17
C VAL A 83 5.99 1.41 -6.82
N ASP A 84 4.95 2.23 -6.67
CA ASP A 84 3.61 1.97 -7.21
C ASP A 84 3.44 2.64 -8.57
N ILE A 85 3.19 1.85 -9.61
CA ILE A 85 2.88 2.32 -10.96
C ILE A 85 1.40 2.02 -11.21
N ARG A 86 0.56 3.05 -11.24
CA ARG A 86 -0.90 2.87 -11.22
C ARG A 86 -1.65 3.82 -12.13
N GLU A 87 -2.71 3.30 -12.74
CA GLU A 87 -3.71 4.08 -13.44
C GLU A 87 -4.68 4.71 -12.43
N MET A 88 -4.82 6.03 -12.51
CA MET A 88 -5.76 6.83 -11.74
C MET A 88 -7.06 6.96 -12.54
N TYR A 89 -8.19 7.04 -11.85
CA TYR A 89 -9.46 7.41 -12.47
C TYR A 89 -9.99 8.68 -11.84
N LYS A 90 -10.71 9.47 -12.64
CA LYS A 90 -11.43 10.64 -12.14
C LYS A 90 -12.74 10.17 -11.50
N ASP A 91 -12.88 10.39 -10.21
CA ASP A 91 -14.10 10.09 -9.49
C ASP A 91 -15.22 11.01 -9.97
N LYS A 92 -16.37 10.44 -10.38
CA LYS A 92 -17.48 11.20 -10.99
C LYS A 92 -18.15 12.14 -10.00
N SER A 93 -18.10 11.80 -8.71
CA SER A 93 -18.76 12.57 -7.65
C SER A 93 -17.88 13.70 -7.13
N SER A 94 -16.60 13.42 -6.86
CA SER A 94 -15.68 14.40 -6.28
C SER A 94 -14.81 15.14 -7.30
N GLY A 95 -14.69 14.61 -8.52
CA GLY A 95 -13.73 15.10 -9.52
C GLY A 95 -12.27 14.79 -9.21
N ALA A 96 -11.97 14.17 -8.06
CA ALA A 96 -10.62 13.85 -7.61
C ALA A 96 -10.04 12.64 -8.34
N LEU A 97 -8.71 12.63 -8.52
CA LEU A 97 -7.99 11.49 -9.06
C LEU A 97 -7.79 10.44 -7.96
N LYS A 98 -8.38 9.26 -8.15
CA LYS A 98 -8.27 8.13 -7.23
C LYS A 98 -7.50 6.96 -7.86
N PRO A 99 -6.75 6.19 -7.06
CA PRO A 99 -6.03 5.02 -7.55
C PRO A 99 -7.01 3.97 -8.07
N GLY A 100 -6.81 3.53 -9.33
CA GLY A 100 -7.59 2.46 -9.94
C GLY A 100 -7.06 1.06 -9.61
N SER A 101 -7.79 0.03 -10.06
CA SER A 101 -7.40 -1.37 -9.92
C SER A 101 -6.23 -1.76 -10.82
N LYS A 102 -6.04 -1.05 -11.94
CA LYS A 102 -4.95 -1.31 -12.89
C LYS A 102 -3.65 -0.68 -12.41
N GLY A 103 -2.67 -1.52 -12.07
CA GLY A 103 -1.35 -1.10 -11.64
C GLY A 103 -0.61 -2.21 -10.91
N ILE A 104 0.65 -1.92 -10.54
CA ILE A 104 1.51 -2.82 -9.78
C ILE A 104 2.30 -2.02 -8.73
N SER A 105 2.43 -2.58 -7.53
CA SER A 105 3.38 -2.09 -6.52
C SER A 105 4.60 -2.99 -6.55
N LEU A 106 5.75 -2.44 -6.94
CA LEU A 106 7.02 -3.16 -6.94
C LEU A 106 7.71 -2.99 -5.59
N THR A 107 8.35 -4.06 -5.10
CA THR A 107 9.28 -3.97 -3.97
C THR A 107 10.58 -3.30 -4.42
N ALA A 108 11.40 -2.86 -3.46
CA ALA A 108 12.72 -2.31 -3.75
C ALA A 108 13.60 -3.27 -4.59
N GLU A 109 13.58 -4.57 -4.26
CA GLU A 109 14.31 -5.60 -5.00
C GLU A 109 13.84 -5.72 -6.46
N GLN A 110 12.52 -5.73 -6.68
CA GLN A 110 11.95 -5.79 -8.03
C GLN A 110 12.28 -4.54 -8.85
N TRP A 111 12.27 -3.37 -8.21
CA TRP A 111 12.67 -2.11 -8.84
C TRP A 111 14.14 -2.12 -9.27
N GLU A 112 15.03 -2.67 -8.45
CA GLU A 112 16.44 -2.80 -8.79
C GLU A 112 16.66 -3.72 -10.00
N ILE A 113 15.98 -4.86 -10.05
CA ILE A 113 16.02 -5.76 -11.21
C ILE A 113 15.55 -5.04 -12.48
N LEU A 114 14.44 -4.28 -12.39
CA LEU A 114 13.93 -3.49 -13.51
C LEU A 114 14.96 -2.46 -13.97
N ARG A 115 15.51 -1.68 -13.03
CA ARG A 115 16.52 -0.63 -13.31
C ARG A 115 17.73 -1.21 -14.03
N ASN A 116 18.25 -2.34 -13.57
CA ASN A 116 19.43 -2.99 -14.15
C ASN A 116 19.17 -3.54 -15.57
N ASN A 117 17.91 -3.67 -15.98
CA ASN A 117 17.52 -4.21 -17.27
C ASN A 117 16.87 -3.18 -18.21
N ILE A 118 16.87 -1.89 -17.89
CA ILE A 118 16.25 -0.84 -18.74
C ILE A 118 16.81 -0.88 -20.17
N GLN A 119 18.12 -1.03 -20.35
CA GLN A 119 18.73 -1.09 -21.68
C GLN A 119 18.24 -2.30 -22.50
N ASN A 120 18.10 -3.46 -21.85
CA ASN A 120 17.56 -4.66 -22.48
C ASN A 120 16.10 -4.44 -22.89
N VAL A 121 15.32 -3.77 -22.04
CA VAL A 121 13.92 -3.40 -22.34
C VAL A 121 13.85 -2.45 -23.53
N ASP A 122 14.71 -1.42 -23.60
CA ASP A 122 14.74 -0.47 -24.72
C ASP A 122 15.01 -1.17 -26.06
N GLU A 123 15.92 -2.15 -26.09
CA GLU A 123 16.16 -2.98 -27.27
C GLU A 123 14.95 -3.84 -27.65
N MET A 124 14.27 -4.43 -26.66
CA MET A 124 13.05 -5.21 -26.88
C MET A 124 11.93 -4.34 -27.45
N VAL A 125 11.74 -3.13 -26.92
CA VAL A 125 10.73 -2.17 -27.40
C VAL A 125 10.99 -1.81 -28.87
N LYS A 126 12.24 -1.50 -29.24
CA LYS A 126 12.63 -1.20 -30.63
C LYS A 126 12.36 -2.35 -31.59
N LYS A 127 12.46 -3.62 -31.14
CA LYS A 127 12.16 -4.80 -31.96
C LYS A 127 10.66 -4.98 -32.20
N VAL A 128 9.82 -4.65 -31.22
CA VAL A 128 8.36 -4.83 -31.30
C VAL A 128 7.67 -3.68 -32.04
N GLN A 129 8.19 -2.44 -31.95
CA GLN A 129 7.63 -1.26 -32.60
C GLN A 129 8.05 -1.11 -34.07
N LYS A 130 8.70 -2.12 -34.64
CA LYS A 130 9.18 -2.15 -36.02
C LYS A 130 8.17 -2.84 -36.93
#